data_AF-A0A2Z3KG81-F1
#
_entry.id   AF-A0A2Z3KG81-F1
#
_cell.length_a   1.000
_cell.length_b   1.000
_cell.length_c   1.000
_cell.angle_alpha   90.00
_cell.angle_beta   90.00
_cell.angle_gamma   90.00
#
_symmetry.space_group_name_H-M   'P 1'
#
loop_
_entity.id
_entity.type
_entity.pdbx_description
1 polymer ?
#
loop_
_entity_poly.entity_id
_entity_poly.type
_entity_poly.pdbx_seq_one_letter_code
_entity_poly.pdbx_strand_id
1 'polypeptide(L)'
;MTAKVKLTEKQEGFAFAVGYESKSYSQAYRENYKVNPETSDKTIWVKASELANNGKVTVRIDYWKSQRINESKRAFTWDFKEAEKELRAIVKKNRNDLIRAEQKNQSADPAIINTSISAIKLLNDTFDKITKDFNDLSKRKEIAEVEILENKNEVLKGSLGNKGDDEKISIELNL
;
A
#
# COMPACT_ATOMS: atom_id res chain seq x y z
N MET A 1 -21.38 -19.93 12.30
CA MET A 1 -19.98 -19.96 12.76
C MET A 1 -19.08 -20.09 11.54
N THR A 2 -18.46 -19.01 11.09
CA THR A 2 -17.61 -19.01 9.89
C THR A 2 -16.22 -19.53 10.23
N ALA A 3 -15.83 -20.67 9.64
CA ALA A 3 -14.51 -21.25 9.83
C ALA A 3 -13.43 -20.20 9.43
N LYS A 4 -12.61 -19.81 10.40
CA LYS A 4 -11.45 -18.94 10.21
C LYS A 4 -10.41 -19.74 9.41
N VAL A 5 -10.52 -19.72 8.07
CA VAL A 5 -9.62 -20.49 7.19
C VAL A 5 -8.20 -19.92 7.33
N LYS A 6 -7.38 -20.62 8.10
CA LYS A 6 -6.05 -20.21 8.57
C LYS A 6 -5.05 -20.28 7.42
N LEU A 7 -4.26 -19.21 7.24
CA LEU A 7 -3.09 -19.22 6.35
C LEU A 7 -2.08 -20.26 6.86
N THR A 8 -1.34 -20.89 5.93
CA THR A 8 -0.19 -21.72 6.30
C THR A 8 0.96 -20.85 6.81
N GLU A 9 1.88 -21.42 7.59
CA GLU A 9 3.05 -20.70 8.11
C GLU A 9 3.88 -20.05 7.01
N LYS A 10 4.05 -20.73 5.87
CA LYS A 10 4.77 -20.18 4.70
C LYS A 10 4.06 -19.00 4.06
N GLN A 11 2.73 -19.05 3.99
CA GLN A 11 1.94 -17.94 3.44
C GLN A 11 1.95 -16.73 4.38
N GLU A 12 1.93 -16.97 5.69
CA GLU A 12 2.05 -15.92 6.70
C GLU A 12 3.43 -15.27 6.65
N GLY A 13 4.50 -16.08 6.57
CA GLY A 13 5.87 -15.59 6.43
C GLY A 13 6.09 -14.82 5.13
N PHE A 14 5.53 -15.30 4.02
CA PHE A 14 5.51 -14.55 2.75
C PHE A 14 4.79 -13.21 2.90
N ALA A 15 3.61 -13.19 3.51
CA ALA A 15 2.84 -11.97 3.71
C ALA A 15 3.56 -10.96 4.62
N PHE A 16 4.26 -11.44 5.65
CA PHE A 16 5.09 -10.61 6.53
C PHE A 16 6.30 -10.02 5.79
N ALA A 17 7.06 -10.84 5.06
CA ALA A 17 8.22 -10.37 4.28
C ALA A 17 7.84 -9.30 3.25
N VAL A 18 6.71 -9.49 2.57
CA VAL A 18 6.20 -8.52 1.59
C VAL A 18 5.63 -7.27 2.26
N GLY A 19 4.74 -7.46 3.25
CA GLY A 19 3.96 -6.37 3.83
C GLY A 19 4.72 -5.56 4.87
N TYR A 20 5.43 -6.23 5.76
CA TYR A 20 6.16 -5.61 6.86
C TYR A 20 7.63 -5.31 6.50
N GLU A 21 8.37 -6.27 5.94
CA GLU A 21 9.80 -6.06 5.61
C GLU A 21 10.03 -5.33 4.28
N SER A 22 8.98 -5.08 3.48
CA SER A 22 9.06 -4.43 2.16
C SER A 22 9.87 -5.20 1.10
N LYS A 23 10.00 -6.52 1.22
CA LYS A 23 10.69 -7.33 0.22
C LYS A 23 9.88 -7.47 -1.05
N SER A 24 10.56 -7.66 -2.19
CA SER A 24 9.90 -8.04 -3.43
C SER A 24 9.25 -9.43 -3.30
N TYR A 25 8.20 -9.69 -4.08
CA TYR A 25 7.52 -10.99 -4.06
C TYR A 25 8.49 -12.14 -4.32
N SER A 26 9.41 -12.00 -5.27
CA SER A 26 10.40 -13.03 -5.58
C SER A 26 11.41 -13.26 -4.45
N GLN A 27 11.79 -12.23 -3.69
CA GLN A 27 12.65 -12.39 -2.50
C GLN A 27 11.88 -13.12 -1.39
N ALA A 28 10.69 -12.63 -1.05
CA ALA A 28 9.84 -13.24 -0.02
C ALA A 28 9.51 -14.71 -0.32
N TYR A 29 9.30 -15.04 -1.60
CA TYR A 29 9.05 -16.42 -2.04
C TYR A 29 10.27 -17.32 -1.82
N ARG A 30 11.48 -16.88 -2.19
CA ARG A 30 12.71 -17.66 -1.98
C ARG A 30 13.01 -17.92 -0.50
N GLU A 31 12.68 -16.98 0.38
CA GLU A 31 12.94 -17.10 1.81
C GLU A 31 11.96 -18.05 2.51
N ASN A 32 10.69 -18.06 2.09
CA ASN A 32 9.63 -18.79 2.77
C ASN A 32 9.32 -20.15 2.12
N TYR A 33 9.74 -20.36 0.87
CA TYR A 33 9.54 -21.60 0.14
C TYR A 33 10.88 -22.24 -0.20
N LYS A 34 10.94 -23.57 -0.10
CA LYS A 34 12.09 -24.34 -0.59
C LYS A 34 12.09 -24.26 -2.11
N VAL A 35 12.92 -23.40 -2.66
CA VAL A 35 13.14 -23.24 -4.11
C VAL A 35 14.43 -23.97 -4.47
N ASN A 36 14.39 -24.81 -5.51
CA ASN A 36 15.60 -25.43 -6.03
C ASN A 36 16.52 -24.33 -6.60
N PRO A 37 17.84 -24.32 -6.31
CA PRO A 37 18.79 -23.37 -6.88
C PRO A 37 18.71 -23.20 -8.40
N GLU A 38 18.37 -24.27 -9.13
CA GLU A 38 18.22 -24.27 -10.59
C GLU A 38 16.88 -23.71 -11.09
N THR A 39 15.99 -23.30 -10.17
CA THR A 39 14.68 -22.74 -10.54
C THR A 39 14.89 -21.36 -11.16
N SER A 40 14.42 -21.19 -12.41
CA SER A 40 14.55 -19.90 -13.09
C SER A 40 13.85 -18.77 -12.34
N ASP A 41 14.44 -17.57 -12.41
CA ASP A 41 13.87 -16.35 -11.83
C ASP A 41 12.46 -16.05 -12.35
N LYS A 42 12.19 -16.36 -13.62
CA LYS A 42 10.87 -16.22 -14.24
C LYS A 42 9.84 -17.09 -13.54
N THR A 43 10.17 -18.36 -13.28
CA THR A 43 9.28 -19.29 -12.58
C THR A 43 8.98 -18.80 -11.17
N ILE A 44 10.01 -18.32 -10.45
CA ILE A 44 9.87 -17.77 -9.10
C ILE A 44 8.95 -16.54 -9.12
N TRP A 45 9.16 -15.63 -10.07
CA TRP A 45 8.35 -14.43 -10.20
C TRP A 45 6.87 -14.74 -10.48
N VAL A 46 6.59 -15.69 -11.37
CA VAL A 46 5.21 -16.13 -11.67
C VAL A 46 4.56 -16.72 -10.42
N LYS A 47 5.22 -17.66 -9.74
CA LYS A 47 4.69 -18.31 -8.53
C LYS A 47 4.48 -17.33 -7.37
N ALA A 48 5.41 -16.40 -7.19
CA ALA A 48 5.30 -15.37 -6.17
C ALA A 48 4.15 -14.40 -6.46
N SER A 49 3.92 -14.07 -7.73
CA SER A 49 2.80 -13.21 -8.15
C SER A 49 1.44 -13.90 -7.99
N GLU A 50 1.34 -15.17 -8.39
CA GLU A 50 0.15 -16.02 -8.14
C GLU A 50 -0.17 -16.07 -6.63
N LEU A 51 0.85 -16.22 -5.80
CA LEU A 51 0.69 -16.27 -4.34
C LEU A 51 0.23 -14.92 -3.76
N ALA A 52 0.80 -13.81 -4.23
CA ALA A 52 0.44 -12.46 -3.79
C ALA A 52 -0.99 -12.07 -4.19
N ASN A 53 -1.49 -12.62 -5.31
CA ASN A 53 -2.85 -12.42 -5.80
C ASN A 53 -3.88 -13.36 -5.17
N ASN A 54 -3.45 -14.30 -4.32
CA ASN A 54 -4.38 -15.09 -3.54
C ASN A 54 -5.07 -14.19 -2.51
N GLY A 55 -6.39 -14.03 -2.60
CA GLY A 55 -7.14 -13.06 -1.78
C GLY A 55 -6.87 -13.14 -0.27
N LYS A 56 -6.59 -14.34 0.28
CA LYS A 56 -6.24 -14.50 1.70
C LYS A 56 -4.87 -13.92 2.03
N VAL A 57 -3.90 -14.16 1.15
CA VAL A 57 -2.52 -13.65 1.27
C VAL A 57 -2.51 -12.13 1.03
N THR A 58 -3.27 -11.64 0.06
CA THR A 58 -3.41 -10.20 -0.24
C THR A 58 -3.89 -9.42 0.98
N VAL A 59 -5.00 -9.85 1.59
CA VAL A 59 -5.53 -9.24 2.83
C VAL A 59 -4.48 -9.26 3.94
N ARG A 60 -3.69 -10.32 4.03
CA ARG A 60 -2.65 -10.44 5.06
C ARG A 60 -1.44 -9.55 4.80
N ILE A 61 -1.03 -9.38 3.55
CA ILE A 61 0.00 -8.42 3.14
C ILE A 61 -0.43 -7.00 3.55
N ASP A 62 -1.68 -6.63 3.27
CA ASP A 62 -2.18 -5.30 3.59
C ASP A 62 -2.33 -5.07 5.10
N TYR A 63 -2.67 -6.10 5.86
CA TYR A 63 -2.59 -6.08 7.32
C TYR A 63 -1.17 -5.74 7.79
N TRP A 64 -0.15 -6.45 7.28
CA TRP A 64 1.24 -6.24 7.69
C TRP A 64 1.80 -4.88 7.27
N LYS A 65 1.41 -4.37 6.09
CA LYS A 65 1.70 -2.98 5.69
C LYS A 65 1.10 -1.98 6.67
N SER A 66 -0.13 -2.21 7.09
CA SER A 66 -0.82 -1.35 8.06
C SER A 66 -0.11 -1.37 9.42
N GLN A 67 0.31 -2.55 9.90
CA GLN A 67 1.09 -2.67 11.14
C GLN A 67 2.42 -1.92 11.05
N ARG A 68 3.18 -2.12 9.97
CA ARG A 68 4.45 -1.40 9.74
C ARG A 68 4.26 0.10 9.75
N ILE A 69 3.21 0.61 9.09
CA ILE A 69 2.88 2.04 9.10
C ILE A 69 2.55 2.51 10.52
N ASN A 70 1.73 1.75 11.25
CA ASN A 70 1.36 2.10 12.63
C ASN A 70 2.55 2.08 13.59
N GLU A 71 3.48 1.14 13.43
CA GLU A 71 4.71 1.10 14.23
C GLU A 71 5.69 2.21 13.85
N SER A 72 5.81 2.52 12.55
CA SER A 72 6.58 3.68 12.09
C SER A 72 6.01 4.98 12.67
N LYS A 73 4.68 5.09 12.77
CA LYS A 73 3.98 6.19 13.44
C LYS A 73 4.19 6.21 14.96
N ARG A 74 4.50 5.08 15.60
CA ARG A 74 4.81 5.01 17.04
C ARG A 74 6.28 5.29 17.35
N ALA A 75 7.18 4.97 16.42
CA ALA A 75 8.61 5.27 16.53
C ALA A 75 8.91 6.78 16.38
N PHE A 76 8.06 7.50 15.64
CA PHE A 76 7.99 8.96 15.67
C PHE A 76 7.06 9.38 16.82
N THR A 77 7.60 9.86 17.94
CA THR A 77 6.80 10.45 19.02
C THR A 77 6.06 11.72 18.59
N TRP A 78 6.37 12.26 17.41
CA TRP A 78 5.72 13.41 16.81
C TRP A 78 4.81 12.94 15.69
N ASP A 79 3.56 13.40 15.68
CA ASP A 79 2.73 13.21 14.50
C ASP A 79 3.29 14.01 13.30
N PHE A 80 2.88 13.66 12.08
CA PHE A 80 3.38 14.36 10.87
C PHE A 80 3.13 15.87 10.90
N LYS A 81 2.03 16.30 11.54
CA LYS A 81 1.64 17.71 11.64
C LYS A 81 2.53 18.45 12.64
N GLU A 82 2.93 17.79 13.72
CA GLU A 82 3.92 18.29 14.69
C GLU A 82 5.30 18.41 14.05
N ALA A 83 5.75 17.37 13.33
CA ALA A 83 7.02 17.41 12.60
C ALA A 83 7.03 18.52 11.53
N GLU A 84 5.96 18.66 10.75
CA GLU A 84 5.80 19.74 9.78
C GLU A 84 5.86 21.12 10.45
N LYS A 85 5.14 21.28 11.57
CA LYS A 85 5.10 22.53 12.33
C LYS A 85 6.49 22.94 12.81
N GLU A 86 7.26 22.01 13.37
CA GLU A 86 8.61 22.29 13.86
C GLU A 86 9.59 22.61 12.71
N LEU A 87 9.54 21.87 11.60
CA LEU A 87 10.35 22.16 10.42
C LEU A 87 10.02 23.55 9.85
N ARG A 88 8.74 23.93 9.79
CA ARG A 88 8.32 25.29 9.40
C ARG A 88 8.80 26.35 10.38
N ALA A 89 8.82 26.07 11.68
CA ALA A 89 9.32 26.99 12.69
C ALA A 89 10.82 27.26 12.50
N ILE A 90 11.61 26.22 12.22
CA ILE A 90 13.05 26.33 11.91
C ILE A 90 13.26 27.20 10.66
N VAL A 91 12.56 26.90 9.56
CA VAL A 91 12.68 27.69 8.32
C VAL A 91 12.30 29.15 8.54
N LYS A 92 11.23 29.41 9.30
CA LYS A 92 10.79 30.79 9.62
C LYS A 92 11.82 31.54 10.46
N LYS A 93 12.36 30.90 11.51
CA LYS A 93 13.39 31.49 12.36
C LYS A 93 14.64 31.81 11.54
N ASN A 94 15.13 30.83 10.78
CA ASN A 94 16.33 30.98 9.98
C ASN A 94 16.17 32.07 8.92
N ARG A 95 15.00 32.16 8.26
CA ARG A 95 14.70 33.28 7.35
C ARG A 95 14.84 34.63 8.03
N ASN A 96 14.31 34.79 9.24
CA ASN A 96 14.43 36.04 9.98
C ASN A 96 15.88 36.34 10.40
N ASP A 97 16.67 35.31 10.70
CA ASP A 97 18.10 35.46 11.01
C ASP A 97 18.90 35.90 9.78
N LEU A 98 18.60 35.35 8.61
CA LEU A 98 19.19 35.78 7.33
C LEU A 98 18.88 37.26 7.03
N ILE A 99 17.62 37.67 7.17
CA ILE A 99 17.21 39.07 6.96
C ILE A 99 17.94 40.00 7.94
N ARG A 100 18.10 39.59 9.20
CA ARG A 100 18.84 40.38 10.21
C ARG A 100 20.33 40.48 9.90
N ALA A 101 20.96 39.41 9.40
CA ALA A 101 22.36 39.43 8.98
C ALA A 101 22.55 40.40 7.80
N GLU A 102 21.68 40.32 6.80
CA GLU A 102 21.66 41.21 5.64
C GLU A 102 21.51 42.68 6.04
N GLN A 103 20.54 43.01 6.91
CA GLN A 103 20.34 44.38 7.41
C GLN A 103 21.55 44.95 8.14
N LYS A 104 22.37 44.10 8.76
CA LYS A 104 23.60 44.48 9.46
C LYS A 104 24.83 44.46 8.55
N ASN A 105 24.68 44.16 7.26
CA ASN A 105 25.79 43.91 6.33
C ASN A 105 26.76 42.82 6.85
N GLN A 106 26.22 41.82 7.56
CA GLN A 106 26.96 40.68 8.09
C GLN A 106 26.70 39.45 7.23
N SER A 107 27.71 38.58 7.10
CA SER A 107 27.47 37.24 6.54
C SER A 107 26.62 36.41 7.48
N ALA A 108 25.64 35.73 6.91
CA ALA A 108 24.85 34.74 7.62
C ALA A 108 25.70 33.54 8.04
N ASP A 109 25.38 32.96 9.19
CA ASP A 109 26.02 31.74 9.67
C ASP A 109 25.71 30.56 8.71
N PRO A 110 26.73 29.88 8.16
CA PRO A 110 26.55 28.70 7.31
C PRO A 110 25.69 27.60 7.95
N ALA A 111 25.71 27.46 9.29
CA ALA A 111 24.86 26.52 9.99
C ALA A 111 23.37 26.83 9.78
N ILE A 112 22.97 28.10 9.79
CA ILE A 112 21.58 28.54 9.56
C ILE A 112 21.13 28.17 8.14
N ILE A 113 22.00 28.39 7.15
CA ILE A 113 21.73 28.06 5.75
C ILE A 113 21.56 26.54 5.60
N ASN A 114 22.51 25.76 6.10
CA ASN A 114 22.48 24.30 6.00
C ASN A 114 21.26 23.69 6.71
N THR A 115 20.94 24.17 7.91
CA THR A 115 19.77 23.66 8.65
C THR A 115 18.46 23.98 7.93
N SER A 116 18.37 25.12 7.25
CA SER A 116 17.21 25.48 6.42
C SER A 116 17.07 24.57 5.21
N ILE A 117 18.16 24.30 4.50
CA ILE A 117 18.18 23.39 3.34
C ILE A 117 17.75 21.99 3.77
N SER A 118 18.30 21.47 4.88
CA SER A 118 17.93 20.16 5.42
C SER A 118 16.46 20.09 5.82
N ALA A 119 15.93 21.13 6.48
CA ALA A 119 14.53 21.17 6.88
C ALA A 119 13.58 21.18 5.66
N ILE A 120 13.90 21.97 4.63
CA ILE A 120 13.11 22.02 3.39
C ILE A 120 13.16 20.67 2.66
N LYS A 121 14.33 20.03 2.59
CA LYS A 121 14.49 18.72 1.96
C LYS A 121 13.62 17.67 2.65
N LEU A 122 13.65 17.61 3.99
CA LEU A 122 12.83 16.68 4.76
C LEU A 122 11.33 16.90 4.56
N LEU A 123 10.89 18.17 4.44
CA LEU A 123 9.49 18.49 4.13
C LEU A 123 9.07 17.97 2.75
N ASN A 124 9.90 18.17 1.73
CA ASN A 124 9.62 17.70 0.37
C ASN A 124 9.60 16.17 0.29
N ASP A 125 10.61 15.50 0.84
CA ASP A 125 10.71 14.03 0.86
C ASP A 125 9.48 13.41 1.55
N THR A 126 8.99 14.06 2.61
CA THR A 126 7.79 13.64 3.33
C THR A 126 6.53 13.80 2.47
N PHE A 127 6.38 14.94 1.79
CA PHE A 127 5.26 15.21 0.90
C PHE A 127 5.20 14.22 -0.27
N ASP A 128 6.34 13.94 -0.89
CA ASP A 128 6.45 13.00 -2.01
C ASP A 128 6.05 11.59 -1.59
N LYS A 129 6.51 11.15 -0.41
CA LYS A 129 6.15 9.85 0.14
C LYS A 129 4.65 9.73 0.40
N ILE A 130 4.03 10.74 1.02
CA ILE A 130 2.58 10.77 1.28
C ILE A 130 1.80 10.71 -0.04
N THR A 131 2.22 11.50 -1.04
CA THR A 131 1.56 11.54 -2.35
C THR A 131 1.63 10.19 -3.05
N LYS A 132 2.79 9.53 -3.01
CA LYS A 132 2.96 8.19 -3.58
C LYS A 132 2.08 7.16 -2.89
N ASP A 133 2.08 7.14 -1.56
CA ASP A 133 1.28 6.19 -0.78
C ASP A 133 -0.23 6.41 -1.03
N PHE A 134 -0.68 7.67 -1.11
CA PHE A 134 -2.08 8.01 -1.43
C PHE A 134 -2.49 7.56 -2.83
N ASN A 135 -1.64 7.79 -3.83
CA ASN A 135 -1.91 7.38 -5.20
C ASN A 135 -1.97 5.84 -5.32
N ASP A 136 -1.07 5.13 -4.65
CA ASP A 136 -1.05 3.66 -4.64
C ASP A 136 -2.30 3.09 -3.96
N LEU A 137 -2.76 3.70 -2.87
CA LEU A 137 -4.02 3.34 -2.18
C LEU A 137 -5.24 3.61 -3.07
N SER A 138 -5.27 4.75 -3.74
CA SER A 138 -6.39 5.14 -4.61
C SER A 138 -6.53 4.18 -5.79
N LYS A 139 -5.42 3.85 -6.45
CA LYS A 139 -5.39 2.84 -7.53
C LYS A 139 -5.86 1.47 -7.06
N ARG A 140 -5.43 1.02 -5.87
CA ARG A 140 -5.89 -0.27 -5.31
C ARG A 140 -7.39 -0.26 -5.03
N LYS A 141 -7.92 0.85 -4.52
CA LYS A 141 -9.34 1.00 -4.25
C LYS A 141 -10.16 0.96 -5.54
N GLU A 142 -9.72 1.66 -6.59
CA GLU A 142 -10.35 1.61 -7.91
C GLU A 142 -10.37 0.19 -8.48
N ILE A 143 -9.24 -0.53 -8.41
CA ILE A 143 -9.15 -1.93 -8.87
C ILE A 143 -10.14 -2.82 -8.09
N ALA A 144 -10.19 -2.68 -6.76
CA ALA A 144 -11.10 -3.45 -5.93
C ALA A 144 -12.58 -3.13 -6.22
N GLU A 145 -12.91 -1.87 -6.51
CA GLU A 145 -14.27 -1.48 -6.89
C GLU A 145 -14.68 -2.07 -8.25
N VAL A 146 -13.78 -2.06 -9.25
CA VAL A 146 -14.01 -2.70 -10.55
C VAL A 146 -14.23 -4.20 -10.39
N GLU A 147 -13.37 -4.89 -9.63
CA GLU A 147 -13.48 -6.33 -9.39
C GLU A 147 -14.81 -6.70 -8.69
N ILE A 148 -15.28 -5.87 -7.75
CA ILE A 148 -16.60 -6.06 -7.12
C ILE A 148 -17.73 -5.90 -8.14
N LEU A 149 -17.63 -4.92 -9.04
CA LEU A 149 -18.65 -4.68 -10.08
C LEU A 149 -18.67 -5.80 -11.12
N GLU A 150 -17.52 -6.30 -11.55
CA GLU A 150 -17.40 -7.43 -12.47
C GLU A 150 -18.02 -8.69 -11.86
N ASN A 151 -17.67 -9.03 -10.62
CA ASN A 151 -18.25 -10.16 -9.90
C ASN A 151 -19.77 -10.04 -9.76
N LYS A 152 -20.30 -8.84 -9.45
CA LYS A 152 -21.76 -8.61 -9.40
C LYS A 152 -22.42 -8.83 -10.76
N ASN A 153 -21.78 -8.39 -11.85
CA ASN A 153 -22.30 -8.54 -13.20
C ASN A 153 -22.31 -10.01 -13.65
N GLU A 154 -21.28 -10.78 -13.30
CA GLU A 154 -21.24 -12.24 -13.56
C GLU A 154 -22.35 -12.98 -12.81
N VAL A 155 -22.56 -12.66 -11.53
CA VAL A 155 -23.66 -13.23 -10.73
C VAL A 155 -25.03 -12.91 -11.35
N LEU A 156 -25.23 -11.68 -11.82
CA LEU A 156 -26.46 -11.27 -12.50
C LEU A 156 -26.67 -12.02 -13.82
N LYS A 157 -25.63 -12.18 -14.63
CA LYS A 157 -25.70 -12.95 -15.88
C LYS A 157 -26.00 -14.43 -15.61
N GLY A 158 -25.37 -15.03 -14.61
CA GLY A 158 -25.68 -16.40 -14.18
C GLY A 158 -27.11 -16.56 -13.67
N SER A 159 -27.62 -15.55 -12.94
CA SER A 159 -29.01 -15.55 -12.46
C SER A 159 -30.06 -15.34 -13.57
N LEU A 160 -29.70 -14.69 -14.67
CA LEU A 160 -30.57 -14.49 -15.84
C LEU A 160 -30.52 -15.69 -16.80
N GLY A 161 -29.35 -16.32 -16.95
CA GLY A 161 -29.20 -17.54 -17.75
C GLY A 161 -29.99 -18.73 -17.21
N ASN A 162 -30.25 -18.78 -15.90
CA ASN A 162 -31.05 -19.83 -15.26
C ASN A 162 -32.57 -19.59 -15.28
N LYS A 163 -33.04 -18.45 -15.82
CA LYS A 163 -34.49 -18.12 -15.92
C LYS A 163 -35.05 -18.26 -17.34
N GLY A 164 -34.23 -18.67 -18.31
CA GLY A 164 -34.64 -18.78 -19.72
C GLY A 164 -35.21 -20.13 -20.14
N ASP A 165 -35.01 -21.20 -19.37
CA ASP A 165 -35.27 -22.57 -19.84
C ASP A 165 -36.51 -23.25 -19.22
N ASP A 166 -37.18 -22.63 -18.24
CA ASP A 166 -38.28 -23.27 -17.47
C ASP A 166 -39.70 -22.74 -17.74
N GLU A 167 -39.93 -21.92 -18.78
CA GLU A 167 -41.30 -21.52 -19.19
C GLU A 167 -41.68 -22.07 -20.57
N LYS A 168 -41.72 -23.40 -20.71
CA LYS A 168 -42.69 -24.03 -21.62
C LYS A 168 -44.03 -24.14 -20.89
N ILE A 169 -44.82 -23.06 -20.93
CA ILE A 169 -46.24 -23.12 -20.57
C ILE A 169 -46.94 -23.94 -21.65
N SER A 170 -47.18 -25.22 -21.36
CA SER A 170 -48.08 -26.08 -22.13
C SER A 170 -49.50 -25.53 -22.03
N ILE A 171 -49.95 -24.80 -23.06
CA ILE A 171 -51.37 -24.50 -23.22
C ILE A 171 -52.00 -25.73 -23.89
N GLU A 172 -52.48 -26.66 -23.06
CA GLU A 172 -53.52 -27.61 -23.48
C GLU A 172 -54.85 -26.85 -23.59
N LEU A 173 -55.25 -26.51 -24.81
CA LEU A 173 -56.64 -26.17 -25.11
C LEU A 173 -57.39 -27.47 -25.39
N ASN A 174 -58.11 -27.95 -24.36
CA ASN A 174 -59.20 -28.90 -24.55
C ASN A 174 -60.50 -28.13 -24.80
N LEU A 175 -61.20 -28.56 -25.87
CA LEU A 175 -62.49 -28.15 -26.44
C LEU A 175 -62.43 -27.14 -27.59
#